data_AF-I1SWI4-F1
#
_entry.id   AF-I1SWI4-F1
#
_cell.length_a   1.000
_cell.length_b   1.000
_cell.length_c   1.000
_cell.angle_alpha   90.00
_cell.angle_beta   90.00
_cell.angle_gamma   90.00
#
_symmetry.space_group_name_H-M   'P 1'
#
loop_
_entity.id
_entity.type
_entity.pdbx_description
1 polymer ?
#
loop_
_entity_poly.entity_id
_entity_poly.type
_entity_poly.pdbx_seq_one_letter_code
_entity_poly.pdbx_strand_id
1 'polypeptide(L)'
;HHMTMALSVLVTIEMLNALNSLSENQSLLVMPPWQNPWLLGAMFLSMLLHFVILHVEMLSMVFQIAPLNLTEWFAVLKISFPVILLDEMLKFVARR
;
A
#
# COMPACT_ATOMS: atom_id res chain seq x y z
N HIS A 1 13.82 4.29 -12.99
CA HIS A 1 13.70 3.06 -12.16
C HIS A 1 13.65 3.34 -10.66
N HIS A 2 14.63 4.01 -10.04
CA HIS A 2 14.61 4.27 -8.58
C HIS A 2 13.40 5.07 -8.09
N MET A 3 12.99 6.12 -8.83
CA MET A 3 11.82 6.95 -8.47
C MET A 3 10.50 6.17 -8.53
N THR A 4 10.35 5.27 -9.51
CA THR A 4 9.16 4.42 -9.67
C THR A 4 9.03 3.39 -8.54
N MET A 5 10.15 2.80 -8.12
CA MET A 5 10.17 1.91 -6.98
C MET A 5 9.83 2.66 -5.69
N ALA A 6 10.42 3.84 -5.46
CA ALA A 6 10.12 4.65 -4.28
C ALA A 6 8.63 5.07 -4.23
N LEU A 7 8.08 5.55 -5.34
CA LEU A 7 6.68 5.96 -5.43
C LEU A 7 5.73 4.76 -5.26
N SER A 8 6.07 3.60 -5.80
CA SER A 8 5.26 2.38 -5.60
C SER A 8 5.32 1.88 -4.16
N VAL A 9 6.50 1.88 -3.52
CA VAL A 9 6.64 1.56 -2.09
C VAL A 9 5.84 2.53 -1.23
N LEU A 10 5.88 3.82 -1.53
CA LEU A 10 5.12 4.82 -0.80
C LEU A 10 3.61 4.55 -0.92
N VAL A 11 3.09 4.36 -2.13
CA VAL A 11 1.67 4.07 -2.35
C VAL A 11 1.26 2.79 -1.62
N THR A 12 2.06 1.72 -1.68
CA THR A 12 1.75 0.48 -0.96
C THR A 12 1.78 0.67 0.55
N ILE A 13 2.73 1.44 1.09
CA ILE A 13 2.80 1.76 2.52
C ILE A 13 1.59 2.60 2.95
N GLU A 14 1.19 3.61 2.19
CA GLU A 14 0.02 4.45 2.49
C GLU A 14 -1.28 3.63 2.48
N MET A 15 -1.44 2.69 1.56
CA MET A 15 -2.60 1.79 1.56
C MET A 15 -2.62 0.87 2.79
N LEU A 16 -1.46 0.35 3.19
CA LEU A 16 -1.35 -0.44 4.43
C LEU A 16 -1.60 0.41 5.67
N ASN A 17 -1.15 1.66 5.67
CA ASN A 17 -1.38 2.60 6.76
C ASN A 17 -2.87 3.00 6.85
N ALA A 18 -3.56 3.17 5.72
CA ALA A 18 -4.99 3.43 5.68
C ALA A 18 -5.80 2.27 6.28
N LEU A 19 -5.38 1.02 6.04
CA LEU A 19 -5.93 -0.15 6.73
C LEU A 19 -5.64 -0.11 8.23
N ASN A 20 -4.42 0.26 8.62
CA ASN A 20 -4.03 0.36 10.02
C ASN A 20 -4.79 1.44 10.79
N SER A 21 -5.08 2.58 10.16
CA SER A 21 -5.88 3.68 10.72
C SER A 21 -7.33 3.27 10.96
N LEU A 22 -7.91 2.39 10.12
CA LEU A 22 -9.21 1.79 10.42
C LEU A 22 -9.16 0.90 11.67
N SER A 23 -8.02 0.22 11.86
CA SER A 23 -7.75 -0.74 12.92
C SER A 23 -7.12 -0.09 14.18
N GLU A 24 -7.13 1.23 14.31
CA GLU A 24 -6.46 1.97 15.40
C GLU A 24 -6.81 1.44 16.81
N ASN A 25 -8.05 0.97 17.01
CA ASN A 25 -8.51 0.44 18.30
C ASN A 25 -8.56 -1.10 18.41
N GLN A 26 -8.44 -1.86 17.31
CA GLN A 26 -8.60 -3.33 17.31
C GLN A 26 -7.64 -4.00 16.32
N SER A 27 -7.06 -5.16 16.64
CA SER A 27 -6.15 -5.89 15.72
C SER A 27 -6.77 -6.05 14.34
N LEU A 28 -5.96 -6.00 13.28
CA LEU A 28 -6.41 -6.32 11.91
C LEU A 28 -6.99 -7.75 11.82
N LEU A 29 -6.59 -8.64 12.73
CA LEU A 29 -7.14 -9.99 12.88
C LEU A 29 -8.55 -10.01 13.50
N VAL A 30 -8.92 -9.00 14.28
CA VAL A 30 -10.22 -8.90 14.96
C VAL A 30 -11.19 -8.04 14.15
N MET A 31 -10.67 -7.01 13.49
CA MET A 31 -11.42 -6.13 12.59
C MET A 31 -10.98 -6.41 11.13
N PRO A 32 -11.62 -7.36 10.43
CA PRO A 32 -11.31 -7.61 9.03
C PRO A 32 -11.53 -6.35 8.19
N PRO A 33 -10.69 -6.10 7.17
CA PRO A 33 -10.74 -4.89 6.35
C PRO A 33 -12.05 -4.75 5.55
N TRP A 34 -12.82 -5.85 5.44
CA TRP A 34 -14.12 -5.92 4.76
C TRP A 34 -15.26 -5.24 5.53
N GLN A 35 -15.04 -4.83 6.78
CA GLN A 35 -16.04 -4.06 7.53
C GLN A 35 -16.29 -2.67 6.93
N ASN A 36 -15.31 -2.11 6.22
CA ASN A 36 -15.46 -0.84 5.52
C ASN A 36 -15.29 -1.02 4.00
N PRO A 37 -16.37 -1.33 3.26
CA PRO A 37 -16.31 -1.52 1.81
C PRO A 37 -15.93 -0.24 1.06
N TRP A 38 -16.19 0.94 1.63
CA TRP A 38 -15.77 2.22 1.04
C TRP A 38 -14.25 2.39 1.06
N LEU A 39 -13.60 2.00 2.16
CA LEU A 39 -12.14 2.03 2.25
C LEU A 39 -11.52 1.05 1.25
N LEU A 40 -12.05 -0.19 1.17
CA LEU A 40 -11.60 -1.16 0.18
C LEU A 40 -11.78 -0.67 -1.26
N GLY A 41 -12.91 0.00 -1.55
CA GLY A 41 -13.16 0.63 -2.84
C GLY A 41 -12.14 1.72 -3.17
N ALA A 42 -11.82 2.58 -2.19
CA ALA A 42 -10.81 3.64 -2.35
C ALA A 42 -9.40 3.05 -2.58
N MET A 43 -9.02 2.00 -1.85
CA MET A 43 -7.76 1.30 -2.04
C MET A 43 -7.67 0.64 -3.42
N PHE A 44 -8.75 -0.03 -3.85
CA PHE A 44 -8.80 -0.65 -5.17
C PHE A 44 -8.69 0.39 -6.29
N LEU A 45 -9.41 1.51 -6.15
CA LEU A 45 -9.34 2.62 -7.10
C LEU A 45 -7.94 3.23 -7.14
N SER A 46 -7.28 3.41 -5.98
CA SER A 46 -5.91 3.91 -5.88
C SER A 46 -4.92 2.98 -6.60
N MET A 47 -5.03 1.67 -6.36
CA MET A 47 -4.17 0.68 -7.02
C MET A 47 -4.41 0.61 -8.53
N LEU A 48 -5.67 0.72 -8.96
CA LEU A 48 -6.04 0.78 -10.37
C LEU A 48 -5.45 2.02 -11.04
N LEU A 49 -5.53 3.17 -10.38
CA LEU A 49 -4.93 4.40 -10.88
C LEU A 49 -3.40 4.31 -10.95
N HIS A 50 -2.77 3.61 -10.00
CA HIS A 50 -1.34 3.30 -10.02
C HIS A 50 -0.94 2.44 -11.23
N PHE A 51 -1.77 1.47 -11.63
CA PHE A 51 -1.54 0.71 -12.86
C PHE A 51 -1.76 1.56 -14.11
N VAL A 52 -2.73 2.48 -14.10
CA VAL A 52 -3.00 3.40 -15.23
C VAL A 52 -1.81 4.33 -15.47
N ILE A 53 -1.23 4.94 -14.42
CA ILE A 53 -0.06 5.82 -14.60
C ILE A 53 1.17 5.07 -15.11
N LEU A 54 1.28 3.76 -14.84
CA LEU A 54 2.38 2.91 -15.32
C LEU A 54 2.19 2.40 -16.76
N HIS A 55 0.95 2.20 -17.21
CA HIS A 55 0.65 1.68 -18.56
C HIS A 55 0.40 2.78 -19.60
N VAL A 56 -0.02 3.97 -19.16
CA VAL A 56 -0.30 5.10 -20.07
C VAL A 56 0.98 5.91 -20.27
N GLU A 57 1.55 5.83 -21.47
CA GLU A 57 2.83 6.47 -21.83
C GLU A 57 2.86 7.98 -21.56
N MET A 58 1.75 8.69 -21.80
CA MET A 58 1.63 10.13 -21.50
C MET A 58 1.83 10.44 -20.02
N LEU A 59 1.20 9.66 -19.14
CA LEU A 59 1.32 9.84 -17.68
C LEU A 59 2.71 9.39 -17.21
N SER A 60 3.21 8.28 -17.76
CA SER A 60 4.54 7.76 -17.46
C SER A 60 5.66 8.77 -17.75
N MET A 61 5.52 9.55 -18.84
CA MET A 61 6.45 10.62 -19.21
C MET A 61 6.37 11.81 -18.24
N VAL A 62 5.16 12.24 -17.87
CA VAL A 62 4.94 13.37 -16.94
C VAL A 62 5.47 13.06 -15.54
N PHE A 63 5.23 11.86 -15.03
CA PHE A 63 5.66 11.43 -13.70
C PHE A 63 7.07 10.80 -13.70
N GLN A 64 7.74 10.73 -14.85
CA GLN A 64 9.07 10.11 -15.04
C GLN A 64 9.19 8.70 -14.43
N ILE A 65 8.13 7.92 -14.59
CA ILE A 65 8.02 6.55 -14.10
C ILE A 65 8.11 5.56 -15.27
N ALA A 66 8.43 4.31 -14.98
CA ALA A 66 8.49 3.23 -15.96
C ALA A 66 7.76 1.99 -15.41
N PRO A 67 7.19 1.13 -16.26
CA PRO A 67 6.52 -0.09 -15.81
C PRO A 67 7.50 -0.97 -15.00
N LEU A 68 7.05 -1.42 -13.84
CA LEU A 68 7.84 -2.30 -12.95
C LEU A 68 7.75 -3.75 -13.40
N ASN A 69 8.87 -4.46 -13.34
CA ASN A 69 8.92 -5.90 -13.51
C ASN A 69 8.37 -6.65 -12.28
N LEU A 70 7.96 -7.90 -12.47
CA LEU A 70 7.45 -8.75 -11.37
C LEU A 70 8.46 -8.88 -10.22
N THR A 71 9.76 -8.91 -10.52
CA THR A 71 10.84 -8.95 -9.52
C THR A 71 10.87 -7.70 -8.65
N GLU A 72 10.65 -6.53 -9.24
CA GLU A 72 10.59 -5.25 -8.53
C GLU A 72 9.31 -5.16 -7.69
N TRP A 73 8.18 -5.65 -8.19
CA TRP A 73 6.96 -5.80 -7.39
C TRP A 73 7.17 -6.66 -6.14
N PHE A 74 7.89 -7.77 -6.27
CA PHE A 74 8.26 -8.58 -5.10
C PHE A 74 9.15 -7.82 -4.11
N ALA A 75 10.06 -6.97 -4.59
CA ALA A 75 10.87 -6.12 -3.71
C ALA A 75 10.01 -5.08 -2.99
N VAL A 76 9.07 -4.42 -3.69
CA VAL A 76 8.12 -3.46 -3.12
C VAL A 76 7.30 -4.11 -2.01
N LEU A 77 6.75 -5.31 -2.25
CA LEU A 77 5.98 -6.06 -1.26
C LEU A 77 6.85 -6.46 -0.05
N LYS A 78 8.07 -6.94 -0.28
CA LYS A 78 9.01 -7.30 0.82
C LYS A 78 9.36 -6.09 1.69
N ILE A 79 9.53 -4.91 1.10
CA ILE A 79 9.86 -3.67 1.83
C ILE A 79 8.64 -3.11 2.56
N SER A 80 7.43 -3.34 2.04
CA SER A 80 6.17 -2.85 2.65
C SER A 80 5.68 -3.75 3.79
N PHE A 81 6.00 -5.05 3.75
CA PHE A 81 5.56 -6.04 4.75
C PHE A 81 5.92 -5.69 6.21
N PRO A 82 7.14 -5.20 6.54
CA PRO A 82 7.51 -4.80 7.90
C PRO A 82 6.63 -3.70 8.49
N VAL A 83 6.01 -2.85 7.67
CA VAL A 83 5.11 -1.78 8.16
C VAL A 83 3.89 -2.37 8.87
N ILE A 84 3.32 -3.44 8.32
CA ILE A 84 2.18 -4.16 8.94
C ILE A 84 2.64 -4.80 10.25
N LEU A 85 3.81 -5.43 10.24
CA LEU A 85 4.35 -6.13 11.40
C LEU A 85 4.69 -5.17 12.54
N LEU A 86 5.28 -4.01 12.22
CA LEU A 86 5.56 -2.95 13.19
C LEU A 86 4.25 -2.38 13.77
N ASP A 87 3.24 -2.11 12.95
CA ASP A 87 1.96 -1.58 13.41
C ASP A 87 1.24 -2.58 14.34
N GLU A 88 1.19 -3.86 13.98
CA GLU A 88 0.56 -4.88 14.81
C GLU A 88 1.34 -5.09 16.13
N MET A 89 2.68 -5.01 16.10
CA MET A 89 3.50 -5.02 17.31
C MET A 89 3.22 -3.82 18.22
N LEU A 90 3.11 -2.60 17.66
CA LEU A 90 2.78 -1.40 18.43
C LEU A 90 1.39 -1.51 19.05
N LYS A 91 0.39 -1.96 18.29
CA LYS A 91 -0.97 -2.19 18.81
C LYS A 91 -1.00 -3.30 19.87
N PHE A 92 -0.17 -4.32 19.77
CA PHE A 92 -0.04 -5.37 20.79
C PHE A 92 0.56 -4.84 22.09
N VAL A 93 1.60 -3.98 22.00
CA VAL A 93 2.19 -3.32 23.18
C VAL A 93 1.21 -2.32 23.79
N ALA A 94 0.49 -1.53 22.99
CA ALA A 94 -0.50 -0.56 23.48
C ALA A 94 -1.74 -1.19 24.13
N ARG A 95 -2.07 -2.44 23.76
CA ARG A 95 -3.13 -3.24 24.39
C ARG A 95 -2.72 -3.87 25.73
N ARG A 96 -1.43 -3.82 26.07
CA ARG A 96 -0.88 -4.36 27.32
C ARG A 96 -0.64 -3.26 28.33
#